data_AF-A0A2D0JK46-F1
#
_entry.id   AF-A0A2D0JK46-F1
#
_cell.length_a   1.000
_cell.length_b   1.000
_cell.length_c   1.000
_cell.angle_alpha   90.00
_cell.angle_beta   90.00
_cell.angle_gamma   90.00
#
_symmetry.space_group_name_H-M   'P 1'
#
loop_
_entity.id
_entity.type
_entity.pdbx_description
1 polymer ?
#
loop_
_entity_poly.entity_id
_entity_poly.type
_entity_poly.pdbx_seq_one_letter_code
_entity_poly.pdbx_strand_id
1 'polypeptide(L)'
;MAKLAFAQGLYQPASTEKKSAIQPSDTELSKLTLCQMGASQRGEVLLARYDGDLALEGASETVHHYDGIIWRPVSDRDLRREMVVAFMEEKLPYSPHGINAAVDALKLQLPIMQSPECHLIGFSNGVFDLKTCRFPASS
;
A
#
# COMPACT_ATOMS: atom_id res chain seq x y z
N MET A 1 -34.32 -31.78 43.35
CA MET A 1 -35.33 -32.20 42.36
C MET A 1 -35.84 -30.98 41.61
N ALA A 2 -35.42 -30.75 40.37
CA ALA A 2 -36.22 -30.14 39.29
C ALA A 2 -35.36 -30.08 38.01
N LYS A 3 -35.91 -30.63 36.92
CA LYS A 3 -35.35 -30.76 35.56
C LYS A 3 -36.00 -29.71 34.63
N LEU A 4 -35.36 -29.51 33.46
CA LEU A 4 -35.86 -28.96 32.18
C LEU A 4 -36.01 -27.43 32.11
N ALA A 5 -35.72 -26.70 31.02
CA ALA A 5 -35.72 -27.00 29.57
C ALA A 5 -34.84 -25.91 28.84
N PHE A 6 -34.03 -26.19 27.80
CA PHE A 6 -34.34 -26.32 26.36
C PHE A 6 -33.81 -25.13 25.51
N ALA A 7 -32.70 -25.42 24.82
CA ALA A 7 -32.22 -25.01 23.48
C ALA A 7 -32.39 -23.56 22.95
N GLN A 8 -31.29 -22.94 22.49
CA GLN A 8 -30.95 -22.77 21.06
C GLN A 8 -29.71 -21.89 20.88
N GLY A 9 -28.85 -22.24 19.92
CA GLY A 9 -27.76 -21.37 19.43
C GLY A 9 -26.34 -21.83 19.78
N LEU A 10 -25.97 -23.06 19.44
CA LEU A 10 -24.58 -23.51 19.42
C LEU A 10 -23.80 -22.70 18.37
N TYR A 11 -22.87 -21.84 18.80
CA TYR A 11 -21.84 -21.31 17.92
C TYR A 11 -20.80 -22.40 17.71
N GLN A 12 -20.72 -22.88 16.48
CA GLN A 12 -19.70 -23.79 15.99
C GLN A 12 -18.87 -22.98 14.99
N PRO A 13 -17.61 -22.59 15.31
CA PRO A 13 -16.77 -21.95 14.31
C PRO A 13 -16.36 -23.03 13.31
N ALA A 14 -16.96 -22.97 12.12
CA ALA A 14 -16.49 -23.70 10.96
C ALA A 14 -15.07 -23.22 10.64
N SER A 15 -14.15 -24.17 10.55
CA SER A 15 -12.85 -23.99 9.91
C SER A 15 -13.05 -23.77 8.40
N THR A 16 -12.85 -22.55 7.92
CA THR A 16 -12.58 -22.31 6.50
C THR A 16 -11.55 -21.19 6.32
N GLU A 17 -10.35 -21.65 5.94
CA GLU A 17 -9.49 -21.08 4.89
C GLU A 17 -8.81 -19.73 5.12
N LYS A 18 -7.47 -19.84 5.21
CA LYS A 18 -6.48 -18.83 4.81
C LYS A 18 -7.03 -17.98 3.66
N LYS A 19 -7.39 -16.72 3.94
CA LYS A 19 -7.45 -15.71 2.90
C LYS A 19 -6.02 -15.31 2.58
N SER A 20 -5.51 -16.00 1.56
CA SER A 20 -4.30 -15.68 0.81
C SER A 20 -4.11 -14.17 0.70
N ALA A 21 -2.86 -13.75 0.85
CA ALA A 21 -2.37 -12.48 0.35
C ALA A 21 -3.07 -12.15 -0.97
N ILE A 22 -3.60 -10.93 -1.06
CA ILE A 22 -4.04 -10.35 -2.31
C ILE A 22 -2.75 -10.18 -3.12
N GLN A 23 -2.37 -11.23 -3.84
CA GLN A 23 -1.55 -11.06 -5.02
C GLN A 23 -2.46 -10.32 -6.00
N PRO A 24 -2.06 -9.13 -6.51
CA PRO A 24 -2.75 -8.58 -7.66
C PRO A 24 -2.65 -9.63 -8.76
N SER A 25 -3.79 -10.02 -9.31
CA SER A 25 -3.84 -10.96 -10.43
C SER A 25 -3.18 -10.29 -11.64
N ASP A 26 -1.87 -10.48 -11.81
CA ASP A 26 -1.07 -10.01 -12.97
C ASP A 26 -1.73 -10.34 -14.31
N THR A 27 -2.52 -11.42 -14.35
CA THR A 27 -3.20 -11.92 -15.55
C THR A 27 -4.37 -11.06 -16.04
N GLU A 28 -5.13 -10.40 -15.15
CA GLU A 28 -6.30 -9.58 -15.55
C GLU A 28 -5.93 -8.13 -15.87
N LEU A 29 -4.85 -7.60 -15.27
CA LEU A 29 -4.33 -6.28 -15.61
C LEU A 29 -3.85 -6.24 -17.07
N SER A 30 -3.31 -7.37 -17.54
CA SER A 30 -2.69 -7.53 -18.86
C SER A 30 -3.66 -7.46 -20.05
N LYS A 31 -4.98 -7.44 -19.83
CA LYS A 31 -5.97 -7.44 -20.93
C LYS A 31 -6.53 -6.05 -21.25
N LEU A 32 -6.41 -5.09 -20.33
CA LEU A 32 -6.94 -3.73 -20.48
C LEU A 32 -5.82 -2.75 -20.78
N THR A 33 -6.05 -1.83 -21.72
CA THR A 33 -5.13 -0.73 -21.97
C THR A 33 -5.27 0.36 -20.88
N LEU A 34 -4.26 1.21 -20.66
CA LEU A 34 -4.32 2.28 -19.66
C LEU A 34 -5.58 3.18 -19.78
N CYS A 35 -6.07 3.41 -21.00
CA CYS A 35 -7.30 4.17 -21.24
C CYS A 35 -8.57 3.47 -20.75
N GLN A 36 -8.57 2.14 -20.70
CA GLN A 36 -9.72 1.32 -20.32
C GLN A 36 -9.76 1.03 -18.81
N MET A 37 -8.63 1.19 -18.12
CA MET A 37 -8.52 1.00 -16.69
C MET A 37 -9.34 2.00 -15.89
N GLY A 38 -9.80 1.60 -14.70
CA GLY A 38 -10.28 2.51 -13.67
C GLY A 38 -9.16 3.39 -13.09
N ALA A 39 -9.52 4.42 -12.33
CA ALA A 39 -8.53 5.29 -11.68
C ALA A 39 -7.64 4.52 -10.69
N SER A 40 -8.21 3.62 -9.89
CA SER A 40 -7.47 2.75 -8.96
C SER A 40 -6.50 1.81 -9.66
N GLN A 41 -6.93 1.16 -10.75
CA GLN A 41 -6.07 0.29 -11.55
C GLN A 41 -4.92 1.05 -12.19
N ARG A 42 -5.17 2.28 -12.69
CA ARG A 42 -4.09 3.15 -13.15
C ARG A 42 -3.15 3.54 -11.99
N GLY A 43 -3.69 3.79 -10.80
CA GLY A 43 -2.90 3.99 -9.59
C GLY A 43 -1.96 2.82 -9.30
N GLU A 44 -2.44 1.59 -9.44
CA GLU A 44 -1.63 0.37 -9.30
C GLU A 44 -0.52 0.27 -10.36
N VAL A 45 -0.79 0.64 -11.62
CA VAL A 45 0.27 0.71 -12.65
C VAL A 45 1.33 1.74 -12.27
N LEU A 46 0.92 2.90 -11.74
CA LEU A 46 1.87 3.92 -11.27
C LEU A 46 2.70 3.41 -10.09
N LEU A 47 2.08 2.71 -9.14
CA LEU A 47 2.77 2.08 -8.02
C LEU A 47 3.83 1.08 -8.50
N ALA A 48 3.50 0.25 -9.49
CA ALA A 48 4.42 -0.74 -10.06
C ALA A 48 5.64 -0.10 -10.73
N ARG A 49 5.55 1.14 -11.22
CA ARG A 49 6.72 1.89 -11.75
C ARG A 49 7.71 2.35 -10.69
N TYR A 50 7.30 2.32 -9.43
CA TYR A 50 8.15 2.59 -8.26
C TYR A 50 8.39 1.30 -7.46
N ASP A 51 8.36 0.14 -8.12
CA ASP A 51 8.61 -1.19 -7.51
C ASP A 51 7.69 -1.55 -6.32
N GLY A 52 6.57 -0.83 -6.15
CA GLY A 52 5.69 -0.97 -4.97
C GLY A 52 6.15 -0.21 -3.72
N ASP A 53 7.27 0.50 -3.81
CA ASP A 53 7.98 1.11 -2.68
C ASP A 53 7.53 2.55 -2.41
N LEU A 54 6.21 2.78 -2.46
CA LEU A 54 5.60 4.07 -2.14
C LEU A 54 4.82 4.01 -0.82
N ALA A 55 4.90 5.09 -0.05
CA ALA A 55 4.11 5.27 1.18
C ALA A 55 3.63 6.72 1.31
N LEU A 56 2.51 6.93 1.99
CA LEU A 56 1.91 8.24 2.19
C LEU A 56 2.23 8.78 3.58
N GLU A 57 2.81 9.97 3.68
CA GLU A 57 2.96 10.66 4.96
C GLU A 57 1.60 11.23 5.40
N GLY A 58 1.03 10.70 6.49
CA GLY A 58 -0.36 10.99 6.86
C GLY A 58 -0.67 12.44 7.23
N ALA A 59 0.32 13.23 7.67
CA ALA A 59 0.09 14.63 8.06
C ALA A 59 0.15 15.61 6.87
N SER A 60 1.05 15.35 5.91
CA SER A 60 1.31 16.22 4.77
C SER A 60 0.66 15.74 3.47
N GLU A 61 0.15 14.49 3.46
CA GLU A 61 -0.29 13.75 2.26
C GLU A 61 0.79 13.68 1.17
N THR A 62 2.07 13.78 1.56
CA THR A 62 3.21 13.65 0.66
C THR A 62 3.56 12.19 0.46
N VAL A 63 3.61 11.77 -0.79
CA VAL A 63 4.09 10.43 -1.15
C VAL A 63 5.60 10.38 -1.02
N HIS A 64 6.13 9.33 -0.43
CA HIS A 64 7.54 9.05 -0.36
C HIS A 64 7.85 7.75 -1.09
N HIS A 65 8.99 7.73 -1.79
CA HIS A 65 9.54 6.55 -2.46
C HIS A 65 10.78 6.07 -1.74
N TYR A 66 10.88 4.76 -1.49
CA TYR A 66 12.08 4.16 -0.89
C TYR A 66 13.09 3.81 -1.98
N ASP A 67 14.28 4.42 -1.94
CA ASP A 67 15.34 4.17 -2.94
C ASP A 67 16.27 2.99 -2.59
N GLY A 68 15.88 2.16 -1.62
CA GLY A 68 16.71 1.10 -1.02
C GLY A 68 17.54 1.55 0.18
N ILE A 69 17.60 2.85 0.48
CA ILE A 69 18.34 3.40 1.62
C ILE A 69 17.47 4.34 2.44
N ILE A 70 16.83 5.31 1.78
CA ILE A 70 16.04 6.38 2.40
C ILE A 70 14.69 6.56 1.69
N TRP A 71 13.71 7.03 2.45
CA TRP A 71 12.43 7.51 1.91
C TRP A 71 12.62 8.93 1.38
N ARG A 72 12.40 9.14 0.08
CA ARG A 72 12.48 10.45 -0.58
C ARG A 72 11.10 10.96 -0.95
N PRO A 73 10.77 12.24 -0.70
CA PRO A 73 9.48 12.79 -1.09
C PRO A 73 9.35 12.84 -2.63
N VAL A 74 8.19 12.44 -3.12
CA VAL A 74 7.78 12.51 -4.53
C VAL A 74 6.60 13.45 -4.63
N SER A 75 6.72 14.50 -5.44
CA SER A 75 5.65 15.47 -5.59
C SER A 75 4.53 14.94 -6.49
N ASP A 76 3.30 15.42 -6.29
CA ASP A 76 2.16 15.10 -7.16
C ASP A 76 2.42 15.48 -8.62
N ARG A 77 3.23 16.52 -8.86
CA ARG A 77 3.64 16.87 -10.22
C ARG A 77 4.48 15.75 -10.85
N ASP A 78 5.38 15.16 -10.08
CA ASP A 78 6.29 14.12 -10.58
C ASP A 78 5.54 12.79 -10.75
N LEU A 79 4.63 12.44 -9.83
CA LEU A 79 3.71 11.30 -10.00
C LEU A 79 2.86 11.43 -11.27
N ARG A 80 2.30 12.63 -11.51
CA ARG A 80 1.52 12.88 -12.74
C ARG A 80 2.37 12.80 -14.01
N ARG A 81 3.63 13.27 -13.95
CA ARG A 81 4.56 13.14 -15.08
C ARG A 81 4.88 11.68 -15.37
N GLU A 82 5.12 10.88 -14.34
CA GLU A 82 5.38 9.45 -14.52
C GLU A 82 4.17 8.71 -15.11
N MET A 83 2.95 9.05 -14.68
CA MET A 83 1.75 8.53 -15.32
C MET A 83 1.65 8.94 -16.79
N VAL A 84 1.99 10.20 -17.13
CA VAL A 84 2.02 10.63 -18.54
C VAL A 84 3.04 9.82 -19.33
N VAL A 85 4.22 9.54 -18.77
CA VAL A 85 5.23 8.67 -19.41
C VAL A 85 4.65 7.29 -19.69
N ALA A 86 3.90 6.69 -18.74
CA ALA A 86 3.23 5.42 -18.94
C ALA A 86 2.27 5.43 -20.16
N PHE A 87 1.43 6.46 -20.27
CA PHE A 87 0.54 6.62 -21.44
C PHE A 87 1.31 6.81 -22.75
N MET A 88 2.42 7.55 -22.73
CA MET A 88 3.24 7.81 -23.91
C MET A 88 3.95 6.55 -24.41
N GLU A 89 4.45 5.70 -23.51
CA GLU A 89 5.07 4.41 -23.86
C GLU A 89 4.08 3.47 -24.56
N GLU A 90 2.82 3.46 -24.11
CA GLU A 90 1.74 2.70 -24.77
C GLU A 90 1.16 3.40 -26.01
N LYS A 91 1.61 4.61 -26.34
CA LYS A 91 1.09 5.46 -27.43
C LYS A 91 -0.41 5.71 -27.32
N LEU A 92 -0.88 5.87 -26.09
CA LEU A 92 -2.29 6.05 -25.77
C LEU A 92 -2.59 7.52 -25.43
N PRO A 93 -3.80 8.00 -25.76
CA PRO A 93 -4.24 9.32 -25.34
C PRO A 93 -4.50 9.35 -23.82
N TYR A 94 -4.22 10.49 -23.21
CA TYR A 94 -4.54 10.77 -21.81
C TYR A 94 -5.29 12.10 -21.67
N SER A 95 -6.01 12.26 -20.56
CA SER A 95 -6.64 13.52 -20.19
C SER A 95 -6.09 14.01 -18.85
N PRO A 96 -5.97 15.33 -18.63
CA PRO A 96 -5.51 15.86 -17.34
C PRO A 96 -6.33 15.33 -16.15
N HIS A 97 -7.64 15.17 -16.33
CA HIS A 97 -8.52 14.61 -15.31
C HIS A 97 -8.19 13.14 -15.01
N GLY A 98 -7.97 12.31 -16.05
CA GLY A 98 -7.61 10.89 -15.85
C GLY A 98 -6.26 10.69 -15.17
N ILE A 99 -5.30 11.58 -15.45
CA ILE A 99 -3.98 11.60 -14.79
C ILE A 99 -4.12 11.99 -13.32
N ASN A 100 -4.84 13.08 -13.01
CA ASN A 100 -5.07 13.50 -11.62
C ASN A 100 -5.80 12.39 -10.83
N ALA A 101 -6.90 11.86 -11.38
CA ALA A 101 -7.68 10.82 -10.73
C ALA A 101 -6.87 9.55 -10.44
N ALA A 102 -5.92 9.20 -11.29
CA ALA A 102 -5.04 8.05 -11.03
C ALA A 102 -4.06 8.31 -9.87
N VAL A 103 -3.52 9.53 -9.77
CA VAL A 103 -2.64 9.91 -8.64
C VAL A 103 -3.43 10.00 -7.33
N ASP A 104 -4.65 10.54 -7.37
CA ASP A 104 -5.54 10.57 -6.19
C ASP A 104 -5.88 9.16 -5.73
N ALA A 105 -6.23 8.27 -6.67
CA ALA A 105 -6.52 6.87 -6.36
C ALA A 105 -5.30 6.12 -5.83
N LEU A 106 -4.11 6.36 -6.39
CA LEU A 106 -2.84 5.83 -5.87
C LEU A 106 -2.69 6.21 -4.40
N LYS A 107 -2.78 7.50 -4.05
CA LYS A 107 -2.60 7.97 -2.68
C LYS A 107 -3.55 7.29 -1.69
N LEU A 108 -4.80 7.06 -2.08
CA LEU A 108 -5.79 6.36 -1.26
C LEU A 108 -5.43 4.88 -1.01
N GLN A 109 -4.68 4.26 -1.93
CA GLN A 109 -4.25 2.86 -1.84
C GLN A 109 -2.93 2.69 -1.08
N LEU A 110 -2.13 3.74 -0.93
CA LEU A 110 -0.81 3.65 -0.30
C LEU A 110 -0.90 3.38 1.21
N PRO A 111 0.05 2.62 1.77
CA PRO A 111 0.20 2.52 3.21
C PRO A 111 0.59 3.87 3.80
N ILE A 112 0.03 4.21 4.97
CA ILE A 112 0.42 5.41 5.71
C ILE A 112 1.75 5.17 6.40
N MET A 113 2.73 6.05 6.19
CA MET A 113 4.01 6.05 6.90
C MET A 113 3.74 6.14 8.40
N GLN A 114 4.15 5.12 9.14
CA GLN A 114 4.15 5.15 10.59
C GLN A 114 5.20 6.19 11.01
N SER A 115 4.85 7.08 11.95
CA SER A 115 5.85 7.97 12.54
C SER A 115 6.97 7.11 13.12
N PRO A 116 8.25 7.38 12.78
CA PRO A 116 9.34 6.64 13.38
C PRO A 116 9.24 6.83 14.89
N GLU A 117 9.24 5.72 15.62
CA GLU A 117 9.29 5.77 17.06
C GLU A 117 10.60 6.46 17.47
N CYS A 118 10.56 7.74 17.86
CA CYS A 118 11.76 8.57 18.10
C CYS A 118 12.72 8.00 19.15
N HIS A 119 12.31 6.96 19.87
CA HIS A 119 13.13 6.25 20.84
C HIS A 119 13.88 5.06 20.26
N LEU A 120 13.67 4.69 18.99
CA LEU A 120 14.34 3.58 18.35
C LEU A 120 15.46 4.09 17.44
N ILE A 121 16.69 3.59 17.63
CA ILE A 121 17.84 3.84 16.78
C ILE A 121 18.20 2.55 16.04
N GLY A 122 18.10 2.57 14.71
CA GLY A 122 18.54 1.45 13.87
C GLY A 122 20.07 1.37 13.78
N PHE A 123 20.63 0.21 14.10
CA PHE A 123 22.00 -0.17 13.81
C PHE A 123 22.01 -1.37 12.85
N SER A 124 23.14 -1.65 12.21
CA SER A 124 23.26 -2.81 11.30
C SER A 124 23.03 -4.17 11.99
N ASN A 125 23.13 -4.22 13.32
CA ASN A 125 22.95 -5.42 14.15
C ASN A 125 21.62 -5.45 14.93
N GLY A 126 20.70 -4.52 14.68
CA GLY A 126 19.40 -4.47 15.35
C GLY A 126 18.96 -3.05 15.69
N VAL A 127 17.83 -2.95 16.38
CA VAL A 127 17.25 -1.67 16.78
C VAL A 127 17.53 -1.45 18.28
N PHE A 128 18.02 -0.27 18.66
CA PHE A 128 18.26 0.11 20.04
C PHE A 128 17.14 1.01 20.55
N ASP A 129 16.56 0.68 21.70
CA ASP A 129 15.53 1.45 22.36
C ASP A 129 16.16 2.40 23.40
N LEU A 130 15.99 3.71 23.22
CA LEU A 130 16.42 4.81 24.09
C LEU A 130 15.61 4.93 25.39
N LYS A 131 14.38 4.42 25.46
CA LYS A 131 13.59 4.40 26.70
C LYS A 131 14.11 3.34 27.65
N THR A 132 14.41 2.15 27.12
CA THR A 132 14.90 1.03 27.92
C THR A 132 16.42 0.98 28.00
N CYS A 133 17.12 1.69 27.10
CA CYS A 133 18.56 1.62 26.86
C CYS A 133 19.03 0.19 26.49
N ARG A 134 18.29 -0.52 25.64
CA ARG A 134 18.59 -1.92 25.27
C ARG A 134 18.28 -2.20 23.81
N PHE A 135 18.92 -3.24 23.27
CA PHE A 135 18.43 -3.90 22.06
C PHE A 135 17.28 -4.84 22.45
N PRO A 136 16.08 -4.73 21.85
CA PRO A 136 15.02 -5.71 22.01
C PRO A 136 15.52 -7.07 21.53
N ALA A 137 15.23 -8.14 22.27
CA ALA A 137 15.61 -9.48 21.86
C ALA A 137 14.85 -9.84 20.58
N SER A 138 15.57 -10.20 19.51
CA SER A 138 14.99 -10.77 18.30
C SER A 138 14.28 -12.08 18.69
N SER A 139 12.94 -12.09 18.61
CA SER A 139 12.14 -13.31 18.77
C SER A 139 12.12 -14.13 17.48
#